data_AF-A0A1M5Z1C0-F1
#
_entry.id   AF-A0A1M5Z1C0-F1
#
_cell.length_a   1.000
_cell.length_b   1.000
_cell.length_c   1.000
_cell.angle_alpha   90.00
_cell.angle_beta   90.00
_cell.angle_gamma   90.00
#
_symmetry.space_group_name_H-M   'P 1'
#
loop_
_entity.id
_entity.type
_entity.pdbx_description
1 polymer ?
#
loop_
_entity_poly.entity_id
_entity_poly.type
_entity_poly.pdbx_seq_one_letter_code
_entity_poly.pdbx_strand_id
1 'polypeptide(L)'
;MGCDVHITRRVDWWAEEGQDISTAEWEAVVADDPGLAMAPMWWTAGRIVSKNPSDAVIATMCQVATVLDARVQGDDGEYYDA
;
A
#
# COMPACT_ATOMS: atom_id res chain seq x y z
N MET A 1 9.40 -12.92 -13.22
CA MET A 1 8.11 -12.89 -12.52
C MET A 1 8.32 -11.97 -11.33
N GLY A 2 7.81 -10.75 -11.37
CA GLY A 2 7.83 -9.85 -10.22
C GLY A 2 6.42 -9.78 -9.67
N CYS A 3 6.26 -9.92 -8.37
CA CYS A 3 4.96 -9.77 -7.70
C CYS A 3 4.75 -8.29 -7.36
N ASP A 4 3.54 -7.80 -7.57
CA ASP A 4 3.13 -6.48 -7.09
C ASP A 4 2.38 -6.64 -5.76
N VAL A 5 2.59 -5.69 -4.86
CA VAL A 5 1.89 -5.64 -3.57
C VAL A 5 1.17 -4.30 -3.49
N HIS A 6 -0.03 -4.33 -2.95
CA HIS A 6 -0.97 -3.23 -2.91
C HIS A 6 -1.40 -2.93 -1.48
N ILE A 7 -1.44 -1.66 -1.09
CA ILE A 7 -2.16 -1.19 0.08
C ILE A 7 -3.53 -0.70 -0.38
N THR A 8 -4.60 -1.32 0.11
CA THR A 8 -5.97 -1.05 -0.30
C THR A 8 -6.93 -1.14 0.89
N ARG A 9 -8.00 -0.31 0.89
CA ARG A 9 -9.15 -0.47 1.81
C ARG A 9 -10.27 -1.31 1.19
N ARG A 10 -10.15 -1.64 -0.09
CA ARG A 10 -11.09 -2.51 -0.80
C ARG A 10 -10.92 -3.95 -0.30
N VAL A 11 -11.93 -4.78 -0.52
CA VAL A 11 -11.83 -6.22 -0.20
C VAL A 11 -10.69 -6.83 -1.00
N ASP A 12 -10.68 -6.63 -2.31
CA ASP A 12 -9.58 -7.00 -3.18
C ASP A 12 -9.01 -5.75 -3.87
N TRP A 13 -7.71 -5.73 -4.14
CA TRP A 13 -7.07 -4.58 -4.78
C TRP A 13 -7.61 -4.33 -6.20
N TRP A 14 -8.07 -5.38 -6.89
CA TRP A 14 -8.70 -5.32 -8.20
C TRP A 14 -10.22 -5.02 -8.15
N ALA A 15 -10.82 -4.96 -6.96
CA ALA A 15 -12.24 -4.64 -6.85
C ALA A 15 -12.49 -3.20 -7.33
N GLU A 16 -13.53 -2.97 -8.11
CA GLU A 16 -13.95 -1.62 -8.52
C GLU A 16 -14.74 -0.90 -7.41
N GLU A 17 -15.23 -1.67 -6.44
CA GLU A 17 -16.00 -1.18 -5.30
C GLU A 17 -15.12 -1.09 -4.04
N GLY A 18 -15.34 -0.03 -3.26
CA GLY A 18 -14.69 0.18 -1.96
C GLY A 18 -14.23 1.62 -1.77
N GLN A 19 -13.69 1.89 -0.58
CA GLN A 19 -13.13 3.21 -0.26
C GLN A 19 -11.71 3.31 -0.81
N ASP A 20 -11.41 4.41 -1.49
CA ASP A 20 -10.07 4.69 -1.96
C ASP A 20 -9.22 5.36 -0.87
N ILE A 21 -7.92 5.10 -0.92
CA ILE A 21 -6.93 5.95 -0.29
C ILE A 21 -6.76 7.14 -1.22
N SER A 22 -7.06 8.35 -0.76
CA SER A 22 -6.84 9.56 -1.55
C SER A 22 -5.35 9.91 -1.64
N THR A 23 -4.95 10.64 -2.67
CA THR A 23 -3.56 11.13 -2.79
C THR A 23 -3.16 11.99 -1.58
N ALA A 24 -4.08 12.79 -1.05
CA ALA A 24 -3.82 13.64 0.11
C ALA A 24 -3.53 12.85 1.40
N GLU A 25 -4.19 11.70 1.59
CA GLU A 25 -3.89 10.80 2.71
C GLU A 25 -2.48 10.19 2.57
N TRP A 26 -2.09 9.79 1.36
CA TRP A 26 -0.73 9.32 1.10
C TRP A 26 0.31 10.42 1.34
N GLU A 27 0.07 11.64 0.85
CA GLU A 27 0.96 12.78 1.07
C GLU A 27 1.11 13.12 2.56
N ALA A 28 0.03 13.02 3.35
CA ALA A 28 0.08 13.22 4.80
C ALA A 28 0.96 12.17 5.49
N VAL A 29 0.87 10.90 5.08
CA VAL A 29 1.72 9.83 5.61
C VAL A 29 3.19 10.05 5.24
N VAL A 30 3.49 10.45 4.00
CA VAL A 30 4.86 10.80 3.57
C VAL A 30 5.39 12.04 4.27
N ALA A 31 4.53 12.99 4.62
CA ALA A 31 4.92 14.18 5.39
C ALA A 31 5.28 13.83 6.85
N ASP A 32 4.64 12.82 7.45
CA ASP A 32 4.95 12.31 8.79
C ASP A 32 6.23 11.45 8.80
N ASP A 33 6.42 10.61 7.78
CA ASP A 33 7.65 9.83 7.56
C ASP A 33 8.26 10.14 6.18
N PRO A 34 9.18 11.13 6.10
CA PRO A 34 9.86 11.49 4.87
C PRO A 34 10.68 10.34 4.25
N GLY A 35 11.02 9.30 5.00
CA GLY A 35 11.69 8.11 4.49
C GLY A 35 10.85 7.37 3.45
N LEU A 36 9.53 7.46 3.55
CA LEU A 36 8.58 6.86 2.61
C LEU A 36 8.66 7.46 1.21
N ALA A 37 9.12 8.71 1.07
CA ALA A 37 9.35 9.33 -0.24
C ALA A 37 10.47 8.66 -1.04
N MET A 38 11.39 7.95 -0.35
CA MET A 38 12.50 7.21 -0.95
C MET A 38 12.22 5.72 -1.05
N ALA A 39 11.13 5.24 -0.44
CA ALA A 39 10.71 3.85 -0.55
C ALA A 39 10.23 3.54 -1.97
N PRO A 40 10.37 2.30 -2.46
CA PRO A 40 9.90 1.89 -3.79
C PRO A 40 8.37 1.68 -3.81
N MET A 41 7.63 2.70 -3.38
CA MET A 41 6.18 2.71 -3.26
C MET A 41 5.62 3.98 -3.90
N TRP A 42 4.46 3.90 -4.54
CA TRP A 42 3.79 5.06 -5.10
C TRP A 42 2.28 4.92 -5.00
N TRP A 43 1.59 6.05 -4.93
CA TRP A 43 0.15 6.09 -5.02
C TRP A 43 -0.31 6.00 -6.50
N THR A 44 -1.34 5.20 -6.77
CA THR A 44 -2.02 5.16 -8.07
C THR A 44 -3.43 4.63 -7.91
N ALA A 45 -4.40 5.23 -8.61
CA ALA A 45 -5.78 4.74 -8.71
C ALA A 45 -6.40 4.30 -7.36
N GLY A 46 -6.27 5.14 -6.33
CA GLY A 46 -6.90 4.92 -5.02
C GLY A 46 -6.15 3.97 -4.08
N ARG A 47 -4.93 3.54 -4.43
CA ARG A 47 -4.12 2.59 -3.66
C ARG A 47 -2.64 2.94 -3.69
N ILE A 48 -1.86 2.34 -2.80
CA ILE A 48 -0.39 2.44 -2.81
C ILE A 48 0.15 1.12 -3.33
N VAL A 49 1.16 1.16 -4.21
CA VAL A 49 1.69 -0.03 -4.89
C VAL A 49 3.20 -0.08 -4.76
N SER A 50 3.74 -1.28 -4.60
CA SER A 50 5.16 -1.57 -4.73
C SER A 50 5.39 -2.74 -5.67
N LYS A 51 6.42 -2.65 -6.51
CA LYS A 51 6.78 -3.71 -7.46
C LYS A 51 7.99 -4.48 -6.98
N ASN A 52 7.82 -5.78 -6.83
CA ASN A 52 8.82 -6.71 -6.31
C ASN A 52 9.46 -6.21 -4.99
N PRO A 53 8.64 -5.88 -3.96
CA PRO A 53 9.15 -5.40 -2.68
C PRO A 53 9.99 -6.47 -1.97
N SER A 54 10.98 -6.02 -1.20
CA SER A 54 11.65 -6.88 -0.21
C SER A 54 10.80 -7.01 1.05
N ASP A 55 11.11 -7.97 1.93
CA ASP A 55 10.43 -8.11 3.23
C ASP A 55 10.43 -6.82 4.06
N ALA A 56 11.51 -6.04 3.98
CA ALA A 56 11.60 -4.75 4.66
C ALA A 56 10.58 -3.74 4.11
N VAL A 57 10.38 -3.71 2.78
CA VAL A 57 9.37 -2.85 2.15
C VAL A 57 7.97 -3.33 2.52
N ILE A 58 7.72 -4.64 2.53
CA ILE A 58 6.43 -5.21 2.96
C ILE A 58 6.14 -4.82 4.42
N ALA A 59 7.11 -4.91 5.32
CA ALA A 59 6.93 -4.49 6.71
C ALA A 59 6.59 -2.99 6.82
N THR A 60 7.22 -2.14 6.01
CA THR A 60 6.85 -0.71 5.92
C THR A 60 5.45 -0.53 5.35
N MET A 61 5.06 -1.30 4.32
CA MET A 61 3.70 -1.27 3.78
C MET A 61 2.66 -1.63 4.85
N CYS A 62 2.94 -2.60 5.72
CA CYS A 62 2.09 -2.95 6.85
C CYS A 62 1.92 -1.76 7.81
N GLN A 63 3.02 -1.09 8.19
CA GLN A 63 2.95 0.09 9.06
C GLN A 63 2.10 1.21 8.45
N VAL A 64 2.29 1.49 7.16
CA VAL A 64 1.49 2.48 6.41
C VAL A 64 0.02 2.06 6.35
N ALA A 65 -0.26 0.78 6.13
CA ALA A 65 -1.61 0.24 6.09
C ALA A 65 -2.34 0.44 7.44
N THR A 66 -1.65 0.19 8.56
CA THR A 66 -2.20 0.42 9.91
C THR A 66 -2.56 1.88 10.15
N VAL A 67 -1.72 2.82 9.71
CA VAL A 67 -2.00 4.27 9.83
C VAL A 67 -3.21 4.68 8.99
N LEU A 68 -3.37 4.06 7.81
CA LEU A 68 -4.44 4.39 6.86
C LEU A 68 -5.73 3.58 7.08
N ASP A 69 -5.82 2.72 8.09
CA ASP A 69 -6.92 1.77 8.28
C ASP A 69 -7.18 0.95 6.99
N ALA A 70 -6.09 0.46 6.40
CA ALA A 70 -6.06 -0.26 5.13
C ALA A 70 -5.42 -1.65 5.33
N ARG A 71 -5.29 -2.41 4.23
CA ARG A 71 -4.70 -3.76 4.22
C ARG A 71 -3.64 -3.86 3.15
N VAL A 72 -2.68 -4.77 3.37
CA VAL A 72 -1.64 -5.10 2.38
C VAL A 72 -2.01 -6.42 1.70
N GLN A 73 -2.12 -6.39 0.37
CA GLN A 73 -2.51 -7.55 -0.44
C GLN A 73 -1.55 -7.74 -1.62
N GLY A 74 -1.13 -8.97 -1.87
CA GLY A 74 -0.34 -9.35 -3.05
C GLY A 74 -1.21 -9.57 -4.30
N ASP A 75 -0.55 -9.70 -5.45
CA ASP A 75 -1.20 -9.94 -6.74
C ASP A 75 -1.98 -11.29 -6.79
N ASP A 76 -1.54 -12.31 -6.02
CA ASP A 76 -2.26 -13.59 -5.90
C ASP A 76 -3.45 -13.53 -4.91
N GLY A 77 -3.69 -12.35 -4.32
CA GLY A 77 -4.71 -12.14 -3.31
C GLY A 77 -4.29 -12.53 -1.89
N GLU A 78 -3.01 -12.88 -1.68
CA GLU A 78 -2.48 -13.11 -0.34
C GLU A 78 -2.50 -11.83 0.50
N TYR A 79 -2.81 -11.95 1.80
CA TYR A 79 -2.77 -10.81 2.71
C TYR A 79 -1.51 -10.85 3.55
N TYR A 80 -0.89 -9.68 3.72
CA TYR A 80 0.18 -9.48 4.68
C TYR A 80 -0.45 -8.75 5.87
N ASP A 81 -0.49 -9.44 7.02
CA ASP A 81 -1.05 -8.88 8.25
C ASP A 81 -0.28 -7.61 8.66
N ALA A 82 -1.01 -6.61 9.15
CA ALA A 82 -0.53 -5.30 9.56
C ALA A 82 -0.82 -5.03 11.04
#